data_AF-A0A8S2ZEE4-F1
#
_entry.id   AF-A0A8S2ZEE4-F1
#
_cell.length_a   1.000
_cell.length_b   1.000
_cell.length_c   1.000
_cell.angle_alpha   90.00
_cell.angle_beta   90.00
_cell.angle_gamma   90.00
#
_symmetry.space_group_name_H-M   'P 1'
#
loop_
_entity.id
_entity.type
_entity.pdbx_description
1 polymer ?
#
loop_
_entity_poly.entity_id
_entity_poly.type
_entity_poly.pdbx_seq_one_letter_code
_entity_poly.pdbx_strand_id
1 'polypeptide(L)' 'MNDFFLFYLRLNTTEIYDFQAKNWTMGPSMLTNRYDLSIGSIDGLLYTIGGHDGRVILNTVERFDPTTSAWAYV' A
#
# COMPACT_ATOMS: atom_id res chain seq x y z
N MET A 1 -11.36 -31.96 -4.69
CA MET A 1 -11.80 -30.91 -3.76
C MET A 1 -10.68 -29.89 -3.81
N ASN A 2 -10.87 -28.80 -4.55
CA ASN A 2 -9.80 -27.89 -4.95
C ASN A 2 -9.39 -27.01 -3.77
N ASP A 3 -8.12 -27.12 -3.38
CA ASP A 3 -7.48 -26.27 -2.37
C ASP A 3 -7.37 -24.82 -2.88
N PHE A 4 -8.41 -24.02 -2.63
CA PHE A 4 -8.40 -22.56 -2.68
C PHE A 4 -7.71 -22.01 -1.43
N PHE A 5 -6.40 -22.26 -1.28
CA PHE A 5 -5.59 -21.44 -0.39
C PHE A 5 -5.27 -20.15 -1.15
N LEU A 6 -6.02 -19.08 -0.83
CA LEU A 6 -5.67 -17.72 -1.21
C LEU A 6 -4.29 -17.41 -0.63
N PHE A 7 -3.25 -17.48 -1.45
CA PHE A 7 -2.00 -16.81 -1.13
C PHE A 7 -2.31 -15.32 -1.11
N TYR A 8 -2.46 -14.73 0.09
CA TYR A 8 -2.43 -13.28 0.25
C TYR A 8 -1.09 -12.80 -0.32
N LEU A 9 -1.10 -12.34 -1.57
CA LEU A 9 0.09 -11.77 -2.21
C LEU A 9 0.37 -10.46 -1.49
N ARG A 10 1.38 -10.50 -0.63
CA ARG A 10 1.96 -9.30 -0.03
C ARG A 10 2.63 -8.49 -1.12
N LEU A 11 2.21 -7.23 -1.24
CA LEU A 11 2.76 -6.31 -2.20
C LEU A 11 3.19 -5.05 -1.45
N ASN A 12 4.23 -4.40 -1.96
CA ASN A 12 4.53 -3.01 -1.64
C ASN A 12 4.24 -2.09 -2.83
N THR A 13 3.75 -2.61 -3.94
CA THR A 13 3.42 -1.81 -5.12
C THR A 13 2.27 -0.87 -4.81
N THR A 14 2.38 0.35 -5.33
CA THR A 14 1.27 1.31 -5.37
C THR A 14 0.89 1.51 -6.82
N GLU A 15 -0.41 1.48 -7.12
CA GLU A 15 -0.95 1.83 -8.44
C GLU A 15 -1.75 3.11 -8.30
N ILE A 16 -1.63 4.00 -9.28
CA ILE A 16 -2.29 5.31 -9.31
C ILE A 16 -3.18 5.35 -10.53
N TYR A 17 -4.47 5.60 -10.30
CA TYR A 17 -5.45 5.76 -11.36
C TYR A 17 -5.58 7.22 -11.80
N ASP A 18 -5.39 7.46 -13.10
CA ASP A 18 -5.65 8.75 -13.72
C ASP A 18 -7.08 8.76 -14.31
N PHE A 19 -7.94 9.63 -13.79
CA PHE A 19 -9.33 9.77 -14.25
C PHE A 19 -9.46 10.36 -15.66
N GLN A 20 -8.52 11.20 -16.10
CA GLN A 20 -8.51 11.79 -17.43
C GLN A 20 -8.03 10.79 -18.47
N ALA A 21 -6.89 10.13 -18.20
CA ALA A 21 -6.30 9.14 -19.08
C ALA A 21 -7.03 7.78 -19.04
N LYS A 22 -7.85 7.55 -18.01
CA LYS A 22 -8.61 6.32 -17.76
C LYS A 22 -7.73 5.08 -17.72
N ASN A 23 -6.57 5.20 -17.10
CA ASN A 23 -5.61 4.11 -16.98
C ASN A 23 -4.99 4.05 -15.58
N TRP A 24 -4.44 2.89 -15.26
CA TRP A 24 -3.61 2.68 -14.09
C TRP A 24 -2.15 2.84 -14.48
N THR A 25 -1.38 3.47 -13.59
CA THR A 25 0.06 3.61 -13.70
C THR A 25 0.73 3.14 -12.41
N MET A 26 1.97 2.68 -12.52
CA MET A 26 2.75 2.32 -11.34
C MET A 26 3.21 3.59 -10.61
N GLY A 27 2.89 3.66 -9.32
CA GLY A 27 3.42 4.66 -8.39
C GLY A 27 4.68 4.15 -7.66
N PRO A 28 5.23 4.98 -6.76
CA PRO A 28 6.33 4.56 -5.91
C PRO A 28 5.88 3.46 -4.95
N SER A 29 6.75 2.48 -4.72
CA SER A 29 6.47 1.39 -3.79
C SER A 29 6.57 1.85 -2.34
N MET A 30 5.74 1.26 -1.48
CA MET A 30 5.92 1.28 -0.03
C MET A 30 7.25 0.64 0.37
N LEU A 31 7.73 0.98 1.57
CA LEU A 31 8.97 0.47 2.14
C LEU A 31 8.80 -0.98 2.64
N THR A 32 7.60 -1.34 3.07
CA THR A 32 7.26 -2.70 3.52
C THR A 32 6.23 -3.34 2.61
N ASN A 33 6.40 -4.63 2.31
CA ASN A 33 5.34 -5.44 1.72
C ASN A 33 4.25 -5.66 2.77
N ARG A 34 3.00 -5.31 2.46
CA ARG A 34 1.89 -5.41 3.41
C ARG A 34 0.67 -6.04 2.75
N TYR A 35 -0.12 -6.75 3.53
CA TYR A 35 -1.52 -7.07 3.23
C TYR A 35 -2.35 -6.90 4.51
N ASP A 36 -3.68 -6.93 4.39
CA ASP A 36 -4.63 -6.69 5.50
C ASP A 36 -4.36 -5.39 6.28
N LEU A 37 -3.86 -4.36 5.59
CA LEU A 37 -3.62 -3.04 6.16
C LEU A 37 -4.87 -2.15 6.15
N SER A 38 -4.88 -1.14 7.02
CA SER A 38 -5.85 -0.03 6.93
C SER A 38 -5.27 1.15 6.14
N ILE A 39 -6.13 1.94 5.52
CA ILE A 39 -5.74 3.12 4.75
C ILE A 39 -6.59 4.35 5.13
N GLY A 40 -5.99 5.53 5.17
CA GLY A 40 -6.68 6.79 5.43
C GLY A 40 -5.94 8.00 4.85
N SER A 41 -6.64 9.11 4.64
CA SER A 41 -6.06 10.36 4.14
C SER A 41 -6.21 11.50 5.14
N ILE A 42 -5.12 12.28 5.31
CA ILE A 42 -5.07 13.46 6.19
C ILE A 42 -4.16 14.49 5.52
N ASP A 43 -4.64 15.74 5.41
CA ASP A 43 -3.88 16.88 4.86
C ASP A 43 -3.24 16.64 3.49
N GLY A 44 -3.94 15.92 2.60
CA GLY A 44 -3.47 15.61 1.26
C GLY A 44 -2.44 14.47 1.18
N LEU A 45 -2.17 13.81 2.31
CA LEU A 45 -1.25 12.67 2.41
C LEU A 45 -2.04 11.38 2.64
N LEU A 46 -1.53 10.26 2.15
CA LEU A 46 -2.16 8.94 2.28
C LEU A 46 -1.35 8.09 3.27
N TYR A 47 -2.03 7.45 4.21
CA TYR A 47 -1.41 6.69 5.28
C TYR A 47 -1.82 5.23 5.21
N THR A 48 -0.85 4.35 5.33
CA THR A 48 -1.05 2.90 5.49
C THR A 48 -0.70 2.51 6.92
N ILE A 49 -1.64 1.85 7.60
CA ILE A 49 -1.56 1.59 9.03
C ILE A 49 -1.57 0.08 9.25
N GLY A 50 -0.49 -0.43 9.85
CA GLY A 50 -0.36 -1.83 10.24
C GLY A 50 -0.34 -2.78 9.04
N GLY A 51 -1.16 -3.84 9.13
CA GLY A 51 -1.18 -4.98 8.22
C GLY A 51 -0.23 -6.10 8.65
N HIS A 52 0.08 -6.99 7.72
CA HIS A 52 0.97 -8.12 7.93
C HIS A 52 1.99 -8.19 6.78
N ASP A 53 3.26 -8.43 7.08
CA ASP A 53 4.32 -8.54 6.06
C ASP A 53 4.58 -9.99 5.59
N GLY A 54 3.79 -10.93 6.10
CA GLY A 54 3.98 -12.37 5.91
C GLY A 54 4.84 -13.04 6.98
N ARG A 55 5.37 -12.29 7.95
CA ARG A 55 6.10 -12.80 9.12
C ARG A 55 5.47 -12.33 10.42
N VAL A 56 5.12 -11.04 10.50
CA VAL A 56 4.62 -10.40 11.71
C VAL A 56 3.46 -9.46 11.40
N ILE A 57 2.59 -9.28 12.40
CA ILE A 57 1.64 -8.17 12.42
C ILE A 57 2.44 -6.88 12.64
N LEU A 58 2.20 -5.90 11.78
CA LEU A 58 2.93 -4.64 11.76
C LEU A 58 2.27 -3.64 12.70
N ASN A 59 3.10 -2.94 13.47
CA ASN A 59 2.73 -1.77 14.26
C ASN A 59 3.24 -0.46 13.64
N THR A 60 3.69 -0.51 12.39
CA THR A 60 4.27 0.62 11.65
C THR A 60 3.23 1.32 10.79
N VAL A 61 3.48 2.60 10.54
CA VAL A 61 2.69 3.44 9.62
C VAL A 61 3.64 3.96 8.54
N GLU A 62 3.19 3.92 7.29
CA GLU A 62 3.85 4.62 6.19
C GLU A 62 2.93 5.68 5.61
N ARG A 63 3.52 6.75 5.09
CA ARG A 63 2.82 7.87 4.49
C ARG A 63 3.34 8.13 3.10
N PHE A 64 2.42 8.21 2.13
CA PHE A 64 2.68 8.68 0.78
C PHE A 64 2.43 10.19 0.70
N ASP A 65 3.41 10.88 0.14
CA ASP A 65 3.32 12.28 -0.24
C ASP A 65 3.28 12.40 -1.78
N PRO A 66 2.13 12.79 -2.37
CA PRO A 66 2.00 12.98 -3.82
C PRO A 66 2.92 14.06 -4.39
N THR A 67 3.34 15.06 -3.58
CA THR A 67 4.19 16.16 -4.05
C THR A 67 5.64 15.70 -4.25
N THR A 68 6.13 14.80 -3.38
CA THR A 68 7.46 14.20 -3.51
C THR A 68 7.43 12.87 -4.24
N SER A 69 6.24 12.32 -4.51
CA SER A 69 6.04 10.96 -5.06
C SER A 69 6.86 9.92 -4.30
N ALA A 70 6.72 9.90 -2.97
CA ALA A 70 7.49 9.00 -2.13
C ALA A 70 6.69 8.55 -0.91
N TRP A 71 6.99 7.32 -0.47
CA TRP A 71 6.58 6.79 0.82
C TRP A 71 7.67 7.06 1.87
N ALA A 72 7.26 7.28 3.11
CA ALA A 72 8.17 7.35 4.26
C ALA A 72 7.49 6.76 5.50
N TYR A 73 8.27 6.22 6.44
CA TYR A 73 7.76 5.91 7.76
C TYR A 73 7.34 7.20 8.48
N VAL A 74 6.28 7.09 9.28
CA VAL A 74 5.88 8.13 10.24
C VAL A 74 6.64 7.97 11.54
#